data_AF-A0A6A6L677-F1
#
_entry.id   AF-A0A6A6L677-F1
#
_cell.length_a   1.000
_cell.length_b   1.000
_cell.length_c   1.000
_cell.angle_alpha   90.00
_cell.angle_beta   90.00
_cell.angle_gamma   90.00
#
_symmetry.space_group_name_H-M   'P 1'
#
loop_
_entity.id
_entity.type
_entity.pdbx_description
1 polymer ?
#
loop_
_entity_poly.entity_id
_entity_poly.type
_entity_poly.pdbx_seq_one_letter_code
_entity_poly.pdbx_strand_id
1 'polypeptide(L)'
;MHQKIKSKFSYTVKKEKRKEMLLACIQVDIIGVGCNSSRDLWTWKNEGIVLAAEEKNETHDLHKSNVLERPKVICNDKTGKYVMWMHIDDANYTKAAVGVAISDSPSGPFDYLYRKRPHGFESRDMTIFKDDDGVAYLIYSSKDNSELHVGPLTEDYLDVTNVVRRVIVGQHREAPALFKHQGTYYMITSECTGWAPNEALAHAADSIMGPWETMGNPCIGGNKMFRLTTFFLRKAHLLFL
;
A
#
# COMPACT_ATOMS: atom_id res chain seq x y z
N MET A 1 11.30 -27.28 20.40
CA MET A 1 11.68 -26.57 19.17
C MET A 1 11.56 -25.07 19.44
N HIS A 2 12.68 -24.33 19.45
CA HIS A 2 12.64 -22.87 19.61
C HIS A 2 12.11 -22.26 18.31
N GLN A 3 10.89 -21.74 18.34
CA GLN A 3 10.35 -20.92 17.25
C GLN A 3 11.28 -19.69 17.13
N LYS A 4 12.15 -19.64 16.12
CA LYS A 4 12.94 -18.42 15.85
C LYS A 4 11.93 -17.29 15.64
N ILE A 5 11.94 -16.29 16.51
CA ILE A 5 11.12 -15.09 16.34
C ILE A 5 11.55 -14.46 15.01
N LYS A 6 10.73 -14.61 13.97
CA LYS A 6 10.94 -13.94 12.69
C LYS A 6 10.77 -12.45 12.93
N SER A 7 11.76 -11.65 12.57
CA SER A 7 11.63 -10.19 12.61
C SER A 7 10.46 -9.74 11.71
N LYS A 8 9.72 -8.76 12.19
CA LYS A 8 8.64 -8.07 11.48
C LYS A 8 9.19 -6.76 10.94
N PHE A 9 8.75 -6.35 9.75
CA PHE A 9 9.29 -5.18 9.04
C PHE A 9 8.19 -4.14 8.77
N SER A 10 8.56 -2.87 8.87
CA SER A 10 7.70 -1.73 8.55
C SER A 10 8.36 -0.84 7.52
N TYR A 11 7.71 -0.70 6.37
CA TYR A 11 8.15 0.15 5.26
C TYR A 11 7.42 1.48 5.29
N THR A 12 8.14 2.58 5.12
CA THR A 12 7.57 3.93 5.18
C THR A 12 8.26 4.82 4.16
N VAL A 13 7.47 5.58 3.40
CA VAL A 13 8.02 6.64 2.56
C VAL A 13 8.59 7.76 3.43
N LYS A 14 9.86 8.09 3.21
CA LYS A 14 10.56 9.22 3.80
C LYS A 14 10.48 10.39 2.83
N LYS A 15 10.09 11.56 3.34
CA LYS A 15 9.87 12.78 2.56
C LYS A 15 10.60 13.94 3.25
N GLU A 16 11.15 14.86 2.47
CA GLU A 16 11.81 16.08 2.95
C GLU A 16 11.03 17.33 2.52
N LYS A 17 10.91 18.32 3.41
CA LYS A 17 10.32 19.62 3.05
C LYS A 17 11.32 20.44 2.25
N ARG A 18 10.92 20.94 1.07
CA ARG A 18 11.71 21.95 0.36
C ARG A 18 11.81 23.21 1.23
N LYS A 19 13.03 23.71 1.44
CA LYS A 19 13.32 24.88 2.29
C LYS A 19 12.86 26.21 1.66
N GLU A 20 12.51 26.24 0.39
CA GLU A 20 12.12 27.46 -0.32
C GLU A 20 10.81 27.23 -1.08
N MET A 21 9.67 27.55 -0.46
CA MET A 21 8.51 28.02 -1.23
C MET A 21 7.52 28.79 -0.33
N LEU A 22 7.44 30.09 -0.59
CA LEU A 22 6.38 30.99 -0.16
C LEU A 22 5.11 30.69 -0.98
N LEU A 23 4.00 30.45 -0.26
CA LEU A 23 2.61 30.35 -0.73
C LEU A 23 2.21 29.16 -1.64
N ALA A 24 1.25 28.40 -1.09
CA ALA A 24 0.32 27.44 -1.70
C ALA A 24 0.90 26.11 -2.27
N CYS A 25 0.48 25.00 -1.64
CA CYS A 25 0.83 23.60 -1.88
C CYS A 25 2.22 23.18 -1.36
N ILE A 26 2.24 22.58 -0.16
CA ILE A 26 3.46 21.98 0.39
C ILE A 26 3.74 20.69 -0.39
N GLN A 27 4.51 20.78 -1.47
CA GLN A 27 5.12 19.63 -2.12
C GLN A 27 6.38 19.24 -1.34
N VAL A 28 6.50 17.94 -1.04
CA VAL A 28 7.63 17.37 -0.29
C VAL A 28 8.34 16.36 -1.18
N ASP A 29 9.67 16.47 -1.24
CA ASP A 29 10.47 15.59 -2.06
C ASP A 29 10.57 14.20 -1.42
N ILE A 30 10.52 13.15 -2.24
CA ILE A 30 10.76 11.78 -1.82
C ILE A 30 12.25 11.61 -1.55
N ILE A 31 12.60 11.08 -0.37
CA ILE A 31 13.95 10.56 -0.09
C ILE A 31 14.04 9.09 -0.51
N GLY A 32 12.95 8.34 -0.28
CA GLY A 32 12.86 6.92 -0.61
C GLY A 32 11.92 6.17 0.34
N VAL A 33 11.98 4.84 0.30
CA VAL A 33 11.31 3.96 1.27
C VAL A 33 12.31 3.60 2.36
N GLY A 34 12.02 4.01 3.59
CA GLY A 34 12.73 3.55 4.78
C GLY A 34 12.16 2.25 5.34
N CYS A 35 12.99 1.47 6.01
CA CYS A 35 12.61 0.22 6.67
C CYS A 35 12.96 0.25 8.15
N ASN A 36 12.08 -0.31 8.99
CA ASN A 36 12.37 -0.61 10.38
C ASN A 36 12.07 -2.09 10.63
N SER A 37 12.86 -2.75 11.47
CA SER A 37 12.64 -4.12 11.90
C SER A 37 12.34 -4.20 13.40
N SER A 38 11.52 -5.16 13.81
CA SER A 38 11.17 -5.40 15.21
C SER A 38 10.94 -6.89 15.45
N ARG A 39 11.13 -7.35 16.69
CA ARG A 39 10.80 -8.71 17.12
C ARG A 39 9.52 -8.78 17.96
N ASP A 40 9.05 -7.64 18.47
CA ASP A 40 7.99 -7.52 19.47
C ASP A 40 6.90 -6.50 19.07
N LEU A 41 7.06 -5.82 17.93
CA LEU A 41 6.24 -4.70 17.43
C LEU A 41 6.28 -3.44 18.30
N TRP A 42 7.12 -3.43 19.32
CA TRP A 42 7.27 -2.33 20.27
C TRP A 42 8.60 -1.62 20.09
N THR A 43 9.68 -2.40 20.10
CA THR A 43 11.06 -1.92 19.93
C THR A 43 11.45 -2.02 18.46
N TRP A 44 11.75 -0.88 17.84
CA TRP A 44 12.05 -0.81 16.41
C TRP A 44 13.52 -0.43 16.16
N LYS A 45 14.21 -1.23 15.35
CA LYS A 45 15.52 -0.92 14.78
C LYS A 45 15.32 -0.26 13.43
N ASN A 46 15.94 0.91 13.23
CA ASN A 46 15.97 1.56 11.93
C ASN A 46 16.98 0.85 11.02
N GLU A 47 16.52 0.32 9.89
CA GLU A 47 17.34 -0.37 8.88
C GLU A 47 17.80 0.56 7.74
N GLY A 48 17.37 1.83 7.77
CA GLY A 48 17.76 2.84 6.78
C GLY A 48 16.81 2.92 5.57
N ILE A 49 17.28 3.57 4.50
CA ILE A 49 16.58 3.65 3.21
C ILE A 49 16.84 2.37 2.43
N VAL A 50 15.76 1.67 2.07
CA VAL A 50 15.80 0.39 1.37
C VAL A 50 15.40 0.50 -0.09
N LEU A 51 14.76 1.59 -0.51
CA LEU A 51 14.56 1.95 -1.92
C LEU A 51 14.79 3.46 -2.03
N ALA A 52 15.86 3.89 -2.67
CA ALA A 52 16.21 5.30 -2.77
C ALA A 52 15.36 6.02 -3.83
N ALA A 53 15.12 7.31 -3.63
CA ALA A 53 14.66 8.19 -4.70
C ALA A 53 15.77 8.44 -5.74
N GLU A 54 15.36 8.81 -6.95
CA GLU A 54 16.25 9.30 -7.98
C GLU A 54 16.38 10.83 -7.87
N GLU A 55 17.60 11.34 -7.87
CA GLU A 55 17.90 12.74 -7.57
C GLU A 55 18.12 13.62 -8.80
N LYS A 56 18.49 13.01 -9.92
CA LYS A 56 19.02 13.70 -11.11
C LYS A 56 18.18 13.48 -12.35
N ASN A 57 17.73 12.25 -12.59
CA ASN A 57 16.93 11.96 -13.78
C ASN A 57 15.46 12.32 -13.53
N GLU A 58 15.04 13.50 -13.99
CA GLU A 58 13.67 14.00 -13.84
C GLU A 58 12.60 13.11 -14.48
N THR A 59 12.97 12.34 -15.50
CA THR A 59 12.05 11.41 -16.19
C THR A 59 11.87 10.10 -15.44
N HIS A 60 12.72 9.81 -14.46
CA HIS A 60 12.64 8.58 -13.67
C HIS A 60 11.38 8.57 -12.80
N ASP A 61 10.71 7.42 -12.72
CA ASP A 61 9.48 7.30 -11.94
C ASP A 61 9.67 7.65 -10.47
N LEU A 62 10.81 7.23 -9.89
CA LEU A 62 11.18 7.53 -8.50
C LEU A 62 11.91 8.86 -8.33
N HIS A 63 11.90 9.76 -9.33
CA HIS A 63 12.50 11.07 -9.16
C HIS A 63 11.91 11.76 -7.92
N LYS A 64 12.75 12.44 -7.12
CA LYS A 64 12.34 13.01 -5.82
C LYS A 64 11.10 13.91 -5.88
N SER A 65 10.83 14.56 -7.01
CA SER A 65 9.68 15.44 -7.18
C SER A 65 8.37 14.70 -7.48
N ASN A 66 8.42 13.41 -7.79
CA ASN A 66 7.25 12.58 -8.05
C ASN A 66 6.57 12.15 -6.74
N VAL A 67 5.59 11.25 -6.85
CA VAL A 67 4.85 10.68 -5.72
C VAL A 67 5.15 9.18 -5.63
N LEU A 68 5.53 8.74 -4.44
CA LEU A 68 5.71 7.33 -4.06
C LEU A 68 4.95 7.15 -2.76
N GLU A 69 3.98 6.25 -2.72
CA GLU A 69 3.12 6.06 -1.56
C GLU A 69 2.79 4.59 -1.26
N ARG A 70 2.41 4.35 0.00
CA ARG A 70 1.87 3.08 0.51
C ARG A 70 2.68 1.81 0.21
N PRO A 71 4.03 1.79 0.27
CA PRO A 71 4.80 0.59 -0.08
C PRO A 71 4.33 -0.63 0.74
N LYS A 72 4.15 -1.76 0.05
CA LYS A 72 3.84 -3.09 0.62
C LYS A 72 4.90 -4.06 0.13
N VAL A 73 5.37 -4.93 1.02
CA VAL A 73 6.35 -5.96 0.68
C VAL A 73 5.80 -7.32 1.04
N ILE A 74 5.88 -8.27 0.11
CA ILE A 74 5.58 -9.69 0.33
C ILE A 74 6.77 -10.55 -0.09
N CYS A 75 6.93 -11.70 0.55
CA CYS A 75 7.93 -12.70 0.16
C CYS A 75 7.30 -13.68 -0.83
N ASN A 76 7.97 -13.91 -1.96
CA ASN A 76 7.66 -14.99 -2.87
C ASN A 76 8.35 -16.26 -2.39
N ASP A 77 7.59 -17.26 -1.94
CA ASP A 77 8.17 -18.47 -1.36
C ASP A 77 8.85 -19.38 -2.40
N LYS A 78 8.46 -19.25 -3.69
CA LYS A 78 9.06 -20.02 -4.79
C LYS A 78 10.43 -19.47 -5.17
N THR A 79 10.59 -18.15 -5.22
CA THR A 79 11.83 -17.50 -5.66
C THR A 79 12.72 -17.04 -4.50
N GLY A 80 12.17 -16.95 -3.29
CA GLY A 80 12.83 -16.37 -2.12
C GLY A 80 12.97 -14.84 -2.16
N LYS A 81 12.49 -14.19 -3.22
CA LYS A 81 12.59 -12.73 -3.40
C LYS A 81 11.51 -12.00 -2.59
N TYR A 82 11.88 -10.83 -2.10
CA TYR A 82 10.95 -9.86 -1.52
C TYR A 82 10.51 -8.92 -2.63
N VAL A 83 9.20 -8.81 -2.84
CA VAL A 83 8.61 -7.96 -3.88
C VAL A 83 7.89 -6.80 -3.21
N MET A 84 8.32 -5.58 -3.52
CA MET A 84 7.70 -4.34 -3.10
C MET A 84 6.77 -3.82 -4.19
N TRP A 85 5.54 -3.52 -3.80
CA TRP A 85 4.57 -2.79 -4.61
C TRP A 85 4.29 -1.44 -3.96
N MET A 86 4.20 -0.38 -4.77
CA MET A 86 3.87 0.97 -4.30
C MET A 86 2.99 1.70 -5.30
N HIS A 87 2.26 2.70 -4.80
CA HIS A 87 1.64 3.71 -5.65
C HIS A 87 2.73 4.65 -6.18
N ILE A 88 2.78 4.83 -7.50
CA ILE A 88 3.65 5.77 -8.20
C ILE A 88 2.81 6.79 -8.94
N ASP A 89 3.07 8.06 -8.68
CA ASP A 89 2.41 9.16 -9.36
C ASP A 89 3.35 10.33 -9.68
N ASP A 90 2.85 11.32 -10.40
CA ASP A 90 3.46 12.64 -10.48
C ASP A 90 2.81 13.61 -9.47
N ALA A 91 3.33 14.83 -9.39
CA ALA A 91 2.85 15.84 -8.46
C ALA A 91 1.36 16.21 -8.65
N ASN A 92 0.81 15.97 -9.84
CA ASN A 92 -0.57 16.29 -10.22
C ASN A 92 -1.48 15.05 -10.22
N TYR A 93 -0.99 13.90 -9.77
CA TYR A 93 -1.71 12.62 -9.70
C TYR A 93 -2.25 12.11 -11.06
N THR A 94 -1.51 12.35 -12.14
CA THR A 94 -1.94 12.00 -13.51
C THR A 94 -1.41 10.66 -14.03
N LYS A 95 -0.29 10.15 -13.48
CA LYS A 95 0.23 8.84 -13.87
C LYS A 95 -0.71 7.74 -13.38
N ALA A 96 -1.15 7.83 -12.12
CA ALA A 96 -2.04 6.90 -11.43
C ALA A 96 -1.65 5.43 -11.73
N ALA A 97 -0.50 5.00 -11.23
CA ALA A 97 0.09 3.72 -11.56
C ALA A 97 0.70 3.01 -10.34
N VAL A 98 1.00 1.73 -10.50
CA VAL A 98 1.78 0.96 -9.51
C VAL A 98 3.23 0.87 -9.97
N GLY A 99 4.14 0.82 -9.01
CA GLY A 99 5.55 0.47 -9.23
C GLY A 99 5.93 -0.80 -8.50
N VAL A 100 6.88 -1.54 -9.08
CA VAL A 100 7.37 -2.82 -8.56
C VAL A 100 8.89 -2.74 -8.34
N ALA A 101 9.36 -3.25 -7.21
CA ALA A 101 10.78 -3.40 -6.90
C ALA A 101 11.04 -4.74 -6.23
N ILE A 102 12.26 -5.28 -6.33
CA ILE A 102 12.62 -6.60 -5.77
C ILE A 102 13.86 -6.52 -4.89
N SER A 103 13.98 -7.45 -3.94
CA SER A 103 15.21 -7.62 -3.15
C SER A 103 15.41 -9.09 -2.77
N ASP A 104 16.66 -9.45 -2.50
CA ASP A 104 17.02 -10.70 -1.81
C ASP A 104 16.82 -10.63 -0.29
N SER A 105 16.57 -9.43 0.26
CA SER A 105 16.45 -9.21 1.70
C SER A 105 15.20 -8.39 2.04
N PRO A 106 14.50 -8.68 3.15
CA PRO A 106 13.38 -7.85 3.59
C PRO A 106 13.84 -6.44 3.97
N SER A 107 15.10 -6.27 4.39
CA SER A 107 15.69 -4.97 4.69
C SER A 107 16.37 -4.32 3.48
N GLY A 108 16.13 -4.83 2.27
CA GLY A 108 16.71 -4.29 1.05
C GLY A 108 18.24 -4.44 0.95
N PRO A 109 18.89 -3.66 0.08
CA PRO A 109 18.25 -2.68 -0.82
C PRO A 109 17.33 -3.35 -1.84
N PHE A 110 16.31 -2.62 -2.30
CA PHE A 110 15.38 -3.01 -3.35
C PHE A 110 15.79 -2.37 -4.66
N ASP A 111 15.77 -3.17 -5.71
CA ASP A 111 15.98 -2.76 -7.09
C ASP A 111 14.63 -2.45 -7.74
N TYR A 112 14.43 -1.19 -8.14
CA TYR A 112 13.24 -0.78 -8.86
C TYR A 112 13.22 -1.37 -10.26
N LEU A 113 12.10 -1.98 -10.66
CA LEU A 113 11.95 -2.61 -11.95
C LEU A 113 11.25 -1.67 -12.93
N TYR A 114 10.01 -1.28 -12.63
CA TYR A 114 9.18 -0.49 -13.53
C TYR A 114 7.91 0.03 -12.85
N ARG A 115 7.21 0.91 -13.55
CA ARG A 115 5.84 1.34 -13.27
C ARG A 115 4.90 0.92 -14.40
N LYS A 116 3.67 0.56 -14.05
CA LYS A 116 2.60 0.26 -15.02
C LYS A 116 1.22 0.58 -14.48
N ARG A 117 0.24 0.74 -15.38
CA ARG A 117 -1.17 0.72 -15.02
C ARG A 117 -1.65 -0.74 -14.94
N PRO A 118 -2.02 -1.27 -13.76
CA PRO A 118 -2.41 -2.67 -13.63
C PRO A 118 -3.69 -2.93 -14.43
N HIS A 119 -3.70 -4.01 -15.21
CA HIS A 119 -4.81 -4.37 -16.11
C HIS A 119 -5.22 -3.26 -17.10
N GLY A 120 -4.35 -2.27 -17.35
CA GLY A 120 -4.66 -1.10 -18.19
C GLY A 120 -5.49 0.00 -17.50
N PHE A 121 -5.84 -0.16 -16.22
CA PHE A 121 -6.60 0.82 -15.46
C PHE A 121 -5.70 1.71 -14.60
N GLU A 122 -6.21 2.88 -14.24
CA GLU A 122 -5.59 3.73 -13.22
C GLU A 122 -5.49 3.00 -11.87
N SER A 123 -4.41 3.26 -11.14
CA SER A 123 -4.24 2.82 -9.77
C SER A 123 -3.70 3.95 -8.91
N ARG A 124 -4.40 4.29 -7.84
CA ARG A 124 -3.90 5.20 -6.80
C ARG A 124 -3.63 4.42 -5.52
N ASP A 125 -4.36 4.75 -4.45
CA ASP A 125 -4.29 4.06 -3.18
C ASP A 125 -4.46 2.55 -3.34
N MET A 126 -3.47 1.79 -2.85
CA MET A 126 -3.39 0.35 -3.06
C MET A 126 -2.89 -0.42 -1.84
N THR A 127 -3.10 -1.73 -1.87
CA THR A 127 -2.48 -2.72 -1.00
C THR A 127 -2.27 -4.04 -1.76
N ILE A 128 -1.38 -4.88 -1.22
CA ILE A 128 -1.23 -6.27 -1.61
C ILE A 128 -1.72 -7.16 -0.47
N PHE A 129 -2.33 -8.29 -0.81
CA PHE A 129 -2.65 -9.35 0.15
C PHE A 129 -2.18 -10.69 -0.41
N LYS A 130 -1.39 -11.43 0.37
CA LYS A 130 -0.98 -12.80 0.06
C LYS A 130 -1.83 -13.75 0.90
N ASP A 131 -2.58 -14.61 0.23
CA ASP A 131 -3.47 -15.57 0.85
C ASP A 131 -2.71 -16.84 1.30
N ASP A 132 -3.38 -17.68 2.07
CA ASP A 132 -2.81 -18.88 2.70
C ASP A 132 -2.37 -19.93 1.67
N ASP A 133 -2.98 -19.93 0.48
CA ASP A 133 -2.62 -20.79 -0.65
C ASP A 133 -1.39 -20.29 -1.44
N GLY A 134 -0.86 -19.13 -1.06
CA GLY A 134 0.28 -18.50 -1.72
C GLY A 134 -0.10 -17.67 -2.95
N VAL A 135 -1.38 -17.50 -3.30
CA VAL A 135 -1.79 -16.52 -4.31
C VAL A 135 -1.76 -15.13 -3.69
N ALA A 136 -1.16 -14.17 -4.39
CA ALA A 136 -1.16 -12.77 -3.98
C ALA A 136 -2.12 -11.96 -4.85
N TYR A 137 -2.69 -10.90 -4.30
CA TYR A 137 -3.69 -10.06 -4.93
C TYR A 137 -3.32 -8.59 -4.77
N LEU A 138 -3.48 -7.82 -5.85
CA LEU A 138 -3.44 -6.36 -5.83
C LEU A 138 -4.86 -5.82 -5.66
N ILE A 139 -5.03 -4.92 -4.70
CA ILE A 139 -6.25 -4.17 -4.46
C ILE A 139 -5.93 -2.69 -4.61
N TYR A 140 -6.65 -1.98 -5.48
CA TYR A 140 -6.31 -0.60 -5.82
C TYR A 140 -7.52 0.25 -6.17
N SER A 141 -7.44 1.54 -5.84
CA SER A 141 -8.44 2.55 -6.20
C SER A 141 -8.29 2.92 -7.67
N SER A 142 -9.38 2.91 -8.42
CA SER A 142 -9.40 3.09 -9.87
C SER A 142 -10.56 3.97 -10.33
N LYS A 143 -10.56 4.33 -11.61
CA LYS A 143 -11.57 5.14 -12.29
C LYS A 143 -11.87 6.42 -11.49
N ASP A 144 -10.87 7.29 -11.38
CA ASP A 144 -10.94 8.52 -10.56
C ASP A 144 -11.35 8.26 -9.11
N ASN A 145 -10.81 7.19 -8.52
CA ASN A 145 -11.12 6.71 -7.17
C ASN A 145 -12.61 6.42 -6.92
N SER A 146 -13.43 6.22 -7.95
CA SER A 146 -14.85 5.89 -7.80
C SER A 146 -15.09 4.45 -7.35
N GLU A 147 -14.12 3.57 -7.54
CA GLU A 147 -14.23 2.14 -7.26
C GLU A 147 -12.89 1.49 -6.92
N LEU A 148 -12.94 0.31 -6.32
CA LEU A 148 -11.77 -0.53 -6.10
C LEU A 148 -11.73 -1.66 -7.12
N HIS A 149 -10.53 -2.04 -7.54
CA HIS A 149 -10.27 -3.22 -8.34
C HIS A 149 -9.49 -4.24 -7.52
N VAL A 150 -9.77 -5.52 -7.72
CA VAL A 150 -9.04 -6.66 -7.14
C VAL A 150 -8.62 -7.60 -8.26
N GLY A 151 -7.35 -8.00 -8.29
CA GLY A 151 -6.85 -8.98 -9.25
C GLY A 151 -5.67 -9.78 -8.70
N PRO A 152 -5.55 -11.08 -9.03
CA PRO A 152 -4.41 -11.88 -8.61
C PRO A 152 -3.14 -11.44 -9.35
N LEU A 153 -2.02 -11.56 -8.66
CA LEU A 153 -0.67 -11.41 -9.21
C LEU A 153 -0.24 -12.69 -9.95
N THR A 154 0.72 -12.53 -10.85
CA THR A 154 1.46 -13.63 -11.47
C THR A 154 2.23 -14.44 -10.43
N GLU A 155 2.66 -15.66 -10.77
CA GLU A 155 3.32 -16.55 -9.80
C GLU A 155 4.63 -16.00 -9.21
N ASP A 156 5.32 -15.11 -9.93
CA ASP A 156 6.52 -14.41 -9.47
C ASP A 156 6.21 -13.14 -8.65
N TYR A 157 4.91 -12.78 -8.53
CA TYR A 157 4.38 -11.56 -7.93
C TYR A 157 4.87 -10.26 -8.57
N LEU A 158 5.46 -10.32 -9.76
CA LEU A 158 6.01 -9.15 -10.43
C LEU A 158 4.96 -8.42 -11.26
N ASP A 159 3.86 -9.08 -11.63
CA ASP A 159 2.79 -8.46 -12.38
C ASP A 159 1.40 -8.92 -11.90
N VAL A 160 0.35 -8.29 -12.40
CA VAL A 160 -1.03 -8.76 -12.31
C VAL A 160 -1.32 -9.75 -13.44
N THR A 161 -2.20 -10.71 -13.18
CA THR A 161 -2.79 -11.53 -14.24
C THR A 161 -3.75 -10.71 -15.12
N ASN A 162 -4.39 -11.34 -16.11
CA ASN A 162 -5.45 -10.71 -16.90
C ASN A 162 -6.82 -10.70 -16.19
N VAL A 163 -6.92 -11.23 -14.97
CA VAL A 163 -8.17 -11.32 -14.20
C VAL A 163 -8.30 -10.11 -13.28
N VAL A 164 -9.37 -9.34 -13.44
CA VAL A 164 -9.70 -8.24 -12.55
C VAL A 164 -11.20 -8.22 -12.25
N ARG A 165 -11.55 -7.90 -11.01
CA ARG A 165 -12.93 -7.60 -10.62
C ARG A 165 -13.04 -6.21 -10.04
N ARG A 166 -14.08 -5.49 -10.45
CA ARG A 166 -14.53 -4.23 -9.86
C ARG A 166 -15.33 -4.54 -8.60
N VAL A 167 -14.98 -3.91 -7.50
CA VAL A 167 -15.62 -4.07 -6.18
C VAL A 167 -15.87 -2.69 -5.57
N ILE A 168 -16.85 -2.57 -4.67
CA ILE A 168 -17.13 -1.30 -3.98
C ILE A 168 -17.38 -0.16 -5.00
N VAL A 169 -18.13 -0.47 -6.05
CA VAL A 169 -18.36 0.41 -7.20
C VAL A 169 -19.20 1.63 -6.83
N GLY A 170 -18.74 2.83 -7.18
CA GLY A 170 -19.45 4.09 -6.98
C GLY A 170 -19.48 4.58 -5.53
N GLN A 171 -18.75 3.92 -4.62
CA GLN A 171 -18.71 4.28 -3.21
C GLN A 171 -17.56 5.25 -2.87
N HIS A 172 -16.69 5.57 -3.82
CA HIS A 172 -15.57 6.52 -3.64
C HIS A 172 -14.69 6.19 -2.42
N ARG A 173 -14.18 4.95 -2.40
CA ARG A 173 -13.37 4.42 -1.29
C ARG A 173 -11.90 4.28 -1.71
N GLU A 174 -11.00 4.53 -0.75
CA GLU A 174 -9.55 4.41 -0.92
C GLU A 174 -8.88 3.79 0.32
N ALA A 175 -7.54 3.85 0.39
CA ALA A 175 -6.72 3.31 1.47
C ALA A 175 -7.07 1.86 1.90
N PRO A 176 -7.25 0.90 0.97
CA PRO A 176 -7.67 -0.45 1.33
C PRO A 176 -6.65 -1.13 2.26
N ALA A 177 -7.14 -1.71 3.34
CA ALA A 177 -6.37 -2.53 4.26
C ALA A 177 -7.12 -3.84 4.51
N LEU A 178 -6.51 -4.96 4.13
CA LEU A 178 -7.19 -6.26 4.04
C LEU A 178 -6.63 -7.27 5.04
N PHE A 179 -7.52 -8.06 5.63
CA PHE A 179 -7.19 -9.21 6.46
C PHE A 179 -8.14 -10.37 6.26
N LYS A 180 -7.73 -11.55 6.73
CA LYS A 180 -8.56 -12.76 6.74
C LYS A 180 -8.69 -13.25 8.17
N HIS A 181 -9.90 -13.65 8.56
CA HIS A 181 -10.17 -14.23 9.87
C HIS A 181 -11.23 -15.32 9.73
N GLN A 182 -10.90 -16.54 10.19
CA GLN A 182 -11.79 -17.70 10.15
C GLN A 182 -12.42 -17.98 8.76
N GLY A 183 -11.63 -17.79 7.69
CA GLY A 183 -12.08 -18.04 6.31
C GLY A 183 -12.78 -16.86 5.65
N THR A 184 -13.18 -15.83 6.40
CA THR A 184 -13.78 -14.60 5.86
C THR A 184 -12.71 -13.53 5.64
N TYR A 185 -12.80 -12.83 4.51
CA TYR A 185 -11.96 -11.68 4.19
C TYR A 185 -12.64 -10.40 4.67
N TYR A 186 -11.85 -9.50 5.23
CA TYR A 186 -12.28 -8.20 5.71
C TYR A 186 -11.41 -7.10 5.10
N MET A 187 -12.03 -6.03 4.64
CA MET A 187 -11.35 -4.87 4.07
C MET A 187 -11.83 -3.60 4.77
N ILE A 188 -10.90 -2.83 5.30
CA ILE A 188 -11.14 -1.48 5.83
C ILE A 188 -10.72 -0.46 4.78
N THR A 189 -11.55 0.55 4.56
CA THR A 189 -11.34 1.62 3.57
C THR A 189 -11.65 2.99 4.17
N SER A 190 -11.10 4.05 3.60
CA SER A 190 -11.50 5.45 3.86
C SER A 190 -12.31 6.01 2.68
N GLU A 191 -12.98 7.15 2.87
CA GLU A 191 -13.44 8.03 1.79
C GLU A 191 -12.27 8.78 1.13
N CYS A 192 -12.53 9.36 -0.03
CA CYS A 192 -11.60 10.20 -0.79
C CYS A 192 -11.66 11.69 -0.40
N THR A 193 -11.35 12.01 0.85
CA THR A 193 -11.33 13.41 1.36
C THR A 193 -9.92 14.02 1.37
N GLY A 194 -9.03 13.50 0.51
CA GLY A 194 -7.63 13.92 0.42
C GLY A 194 -6.90 13.70 1.75
N TRP A 195 -6.36 14.76 2.33
CA TRP A 195 -5.61 14.68 3.59
C TRP A 195 -6.47 14.76 4.86
N ALA A 196 -7.75 15.11 4.73
CA ALA A 196 -8.64 15.18 5.87
C ALA A 196 -9.04 13.76 6.30
N PRO A 197 -9.00 13.43 7.61
CA PRO A 197 -9.51 12.16 8.09
C PRO A 197 -11.02 12.07 7.88
N ASN A 198 -11.50 10.85 7.63
CA ASN A 198 -12.92 10.56 7.45
C ASN A 198 -13.29 9.21 8.09
N GLU A 199 -14.59 8.93 8.06
CA GLU A 199 -15.19 7.72 8.61
C GLU A 199 -14.79 6.46 7.82
N ALA A 200 -14.24 5.50 8.55
CA ALA A 200 -13.86 4.20 8.01
C ALA A 200 -15.12 3.38 7.67
N LEU A 201 -15.01 2.53 6.65
CA LEU A 201 -15.98 1.46 6.40
C LEU A 201 -15.26 0.13 6.36
N ALA A 202 -15.83 -0.85 7.04
CA ALA A 202 -15.46 -2.26 6.94
C ALA A 202 -16.35 -2.95 5.92
N HIS A 203 -15.74 -3.86 5.16
CA HIS A 203 -16.40 -4.72 4.19
C HIS A 203 -15.98 -6.16 4.44
N ALA A 204 -16.87 -7.12 4.21
CA ALA A 204 -16.59 -8.55 4.33
C ALA A 204 -16.92 -9.32 3.05
N ALA A 205 -16.21 -10.41 2.81
CA ALA A 205 -16.46 -11.32 1.70
C ALA A 205 -16.00 -12.74 2.04
N ASP A 206 -16.68 -13.75 1.49
CA ASP A 206 -16.24 -15.16 1.59
C ASP A 206 -15.13 -15.50 0.58
N SER A 207 -14.92 -14.64 -0.41
CA SER A 207 -13.84 -14.73 -1.40
C SER A 207 -13.17 -13.38 -1.53
N ILE A 208 -11.84 -13.33 -1.67
CA ILE A 208 -11.11 -12.08 -1.90
C ILE A 208 -11.56 -11.36 -3.18
N MET A 209 -11.99 -12.14 -4.18
CA MET A 209 -12.57 -11.60 -5.41
C MET A 209 -14.00 -11.10 -5.18
N GLY A 210 -14.58 -11.17 -3.99
CA GLY A 210 -15.94 -10.73 -3.68
C GLY A 210 -17.04 -11.75 -4.05
N PRO A 211 -18.32 -11.36 -3.95
CA PRO A 211 -18.81 -10.00 -3.66
C PRO A 211 -18.42 -9.52 -2.26
N TRP A 212 -18.26 -8.20 -2.12
CA TRP A 212 -17.93 -7.54 -0.85
C TRP A 212 -19.18 -6.85 -0.29
N GLU A 213 -19.56 -7.17 0.93
CA GLU A 213 -20.67 -6.56 1.66
C GLU A 213 -20.15 -5.52 2.65
N THR A 214 -20.76 -4.33 2.66
CA THR A 214 -20.38 -3.25 3.58
C THR A 214 -21.04 -3.46 4.95
N MET A 215 -20.21 -3.55 6.00
CA MET A 215 -20.65 -3.79 7.37
C MET A 215 -20.88 -2.51 8.19
N GLY A 216 -20.46 -1.35 7.66
CA GLY A 216 -20.52 -0.06 8.35
C GLY A 216 -19.18 0.33 8.99
N ASN A 217 -19.22 1.31 9.89
CA ASN A 217 -18.02 1.85 10.53
C ASN A 217 -17.51 0.94 11.66
N PRO A 218 -16.29 0.36 11.54
CA PRO A 218 -15.74 -0.52 12.57
C PRO A 218 -15.23 0.25 13.81
N CYS A 219 -15.05 1.57 13.72
CA CYS A 219 -14.54 2.39 14.81
C CYS A 219 -15.66 2.74 15.79
N ILE A 220 -16.00 1.80 16.67
CA ILE A 220 -17.02 1.94 17.72
C ILE A 220 -16.34 2.25 19.06
N GLY A 221 -16.79 3.30 19.75
CA GLY A 221 -16.21 3.76 21.03
C GLY A 221 -15.11 4.83 20.88
N GLY A 222 -14.77 5.51 21.99
CA GLY A 222 -13.86 6.66 22.01
C GLY A 222 -14.54 8.01 21.74
N ASN A 223 -13.79 9.12 21.88
CA ASN A 223 -14.32 10.45 21.59
C ASN A 223 -14.62 10.62 20.08
N LYS A 224 -15.38 11.66 19.70
CA LYS A 224 -15.82 11.89 18.31
C LYS A 224 -14.66 11.87 17.29
N MET A 225 -13.48 12.35 17.65
CA MET A 225 -12.32 12.42 16.74
C MET A 225 -11.79 11.04 16.35
N PHE A 226 -11.79 10.08 17.28
CA PHE A 226 -11.36 8.71 16.98
C PHE A 226 -12.31 8.00 16.01
N ARG A 227 -13.61 8.29 16.09
CA ARG A 227 -14.63 7.71 15.20
C ARG A 227 -14.62 8.29 13.79
N LEU A 228 -14.13 9.52 13.65
CA LEU A 228 -13.99 10.23 12.36
C LEU A 228 -12.62 10.01 11.70
N THR A 229 -11.74 9.19 12.28
CA THR A 229 -10.38 8.99 11.77
C THR A 229 -10.15 7.53 11.41
N THR A 230 -10.14 7.22 10.10
CA THR A 230 -9.83 5.86 9.59
C THR A 230 -8.42 5.40 9.98
N PHE A 231 -7.41 6.25 9.80
CA PHE A 231 -6.03 5.97 10.20
C PHE A 231 -5.39 7.24 10.79
N PHE A 232 -4.81 7.15 11.99
CA PHE A 232 -4.06 8.25 12.62
C PHE A 232 -2.67 8.47 12.01
N LEU A 233 -2.18 7.46 11.28
CA LEU A 233 -0.95 7.52 10.53
C LEU A 233 -1.31 7.49 9.04
N ARG A 234 -0.58 8.22 8.20
CA ARG A 234 -0.60 8.09 6.71
C ARG A 234 -0.24 6.68 6.20
N LYS A 235 -0.13 5.72 7.12
CA LYS A 235 0.50 4.43 6.98
C LYS A 235 -0.51 3.39 7.47
N ALA A 236 -1.12 2.67 6.54
CA ALA A 236 -1.79 1.43 6.86
C ALA A 236 -0.73 0.33 6.93
N HIS A 237 -0.30 0.00 8.15
CA HIS A 237 0.40 -1.25 8.44
C HIS A 237 -0.60 -2.15 9.16
N LEU A 238 -1.23 -3.08 8.45
CA LEU A 238 -1.78 -4.25 9.12
C LEU A 238 -0.62 -5.23 9.31
N LEU A 239 -0.17 -5.33 10.55
CA LEU A 239 0.85 -6.28 10.95
C LEU A 239 0.16 -7.56 11.41
N PHE A 240 0.17 -8.58 10.56
CA PHE A 240 -0.19 -9.92 10.97
C PHE A 240 0.92 -10.51 11.83
N LEU A 241 0.56 -11.01 13.01
CA LEU A 241 1.40 -11.84 13.85
C LEU A 241 1.52 -13.24 13.24
#